data_AF-A0A7K1K5W0-F1
#
_entry.id   AF-A0A7K1K5W0-F1
#
_cell.length_a   1.000
_cell.length_b   1.000
_cell.length_c   1.000
_cell.angle_alpha   90.00
_cell.angle_beta   90.00
_cell.angle_gamma   90.00
#
_symmetry.space_group_name_H-M   'P 1'
#
loop_
_entity.id
_entity.type
_entity.pdbx_description
1 polymer ?
#
loop_
_entity_poly.entity_id
_entity_poly.type
_entity_poly.pdbx_seq_one_letter_code
_entity_poly.pdbx_strand_id
1 'polypeptide(L)'
;MGKRNILPPLTPEQVVELHDELLANADRLLTAALDMLESGSLGLARSLAILGLEESGKAIAIHERRREIAYEDEGSAFVDSRLELLWSNHQSKLALAYDFLVREEFWFGTGPSDPETNRAWLGEVEAWTREHNELKQRGFYVDVDAQTGILSPESAADEQSLREVIGHVHQIGWQLRLGEHIVAKQQEEFVRATPPASEEEIARLRDAVSGFAGMDASEVDRMCEEMRAGKPAGVLNNDAYRLRLPEPGANPFLNLGRRGYEAETRELFQLAEQLGLNHSRDEAGE
;
A
#
# COMPACT_ATOMS: atom_id res chain seq x y z
N MET A 1 -17.24 13.41 -28.93
CA MET A 1 -17.34 13.09 -27.48
C MET A 1 -16.49 11.85 -27.24
N GLY A 2 -15.26 12.02 -26.74
CA GLY A 2 -14.41 10.88 -26.40
C GLY A 2 -15.05 10.07 -25.28
N LYS A 3 -14.99 8.73 -25.37
CA LYS A 3 -15.41 7.85 -24.27
C LYS A 3 -14.72 8.35 -23.00
N ARG A 4 -15.49 8.73 -21.97
CA ARG A 4 -14.93 8.89 -20.62
C ARG A 4 -14.16 7.60 -20.33
N ASN A 5 -12.93 7.71 -19.82
CA ASN A 5 -12.20 6.59 -19.23
C ASN A 5 -12.96 6.16 -17.96
N ILE A 6 -14.08 5.46 -18.14
CA ILE A 6 -14.89 4.91 -17.06
C ILE A 6 -14.33 3.51 -16.80
N LEU A 7 -13.95 3.25 -15.55
CA LEU A 7 -13.57 1.93 -15.10
C LEU A 7 -14.78 1.00 -15.26
N PRO A 8 -14.71 -0.07 -16.06
CA PRO A 8 -15.84 -0.99 -16.20
C PRO A 8 -16.06 -1.77 -14.90
N PRO A 9 -17.24 -2.38 -14.70
CA PRO A 9 -17.43 -3.35 -13.63
C PRO A 9 -16.38 -4.46 -13.70
N LEU A 10 -15.84 -4.86 -12.55
CA LEU A 10 -14.76 -5.86 -12.43
C LEU A 10 -15.25 -7.06 -11.65
N THR A 11 -14.88 -8.27 -12.09
CA THR A 11 -15.02 -9.48 -11.26
C THR A 11 -13.96 -9.51 -10.17
N PRO A 12 -14.12 -10.33 -9.12
CA PRO A 12 -13.11 -10.47 -8.07
C PRO A 12 -11.71 -10.82 -8.59
N GLU A 13 -11.61 -11.69 -9.58
CA GLU A 13 -10.34 -12.09 -10.19
C GLU A 13 -9.71 -10.92 -10.95
N GLN A 14 -10.53 -10.17 -11.70
CA GLN A 14 -10.07 -8.98 -12.42
C GLN A 14 -9.59 -7.87 -11.48
N VAL A 15 -10.17 -7.76 -10.28
CA VAL A 15 -9.70 -6.82 -9.25
C VAL A 15 -8.28 -7.16 -8.79
N VAL A 16 -8.00 -8.45 -8.54
CA VAL A 16 -6.66 -8.91 -8.15
C VAL A 16 -5.67 -8.70 -9.29
N GLU A 17 -6.01 -9.12 -10.51
CA GLU A 17 -5.16 -8.94 -11.68
C GLU A 17 -4.87 -7.46 -11.94
N LEU A 18 -5.89 -6.60 -11.89
CA LEU A 18 -5.72 -5.16 -12.04
C LEU A 18 -4.80 -4.59 -10.97
N HIS A 19 -4.95 -4.99 -9.70
CA HIS A 19 -4.08 -4.52 -8.62
C HIS A 19 -2.62 -4.90 -8.86
N ASP A 20 -2.36 -6.15 -9.22
CA ASP A 20 -1.01 -6.66 -9.52
C ASP A 20 -0.39 -5.95 -10.73
N GLU A 21 -1.19 -5.70 -11.78
CA GLU A 21 -0.76 -4.95 -12.97
C GLU A 21 -0.41 -3.49 -12.67
N LEU A 22 -1.20 -2.82 -11.83
CA LEU A 22 -0.94 -1.44 -11.42
C LEU A 22 0.37 -1.33 -10.64
N LEU A 23 0.59 -2.24 -9.67
CA LEU A 23 1.82 -2.28 -8.89
C LEU A 23 3.05 -2.59 -9.74
N ALA A 24 2.95 -3.59 -10.61
CA ALA A 24 4.03 -3.92 -11.53
C ALA A 24 4.33 -2.77 -12.51
N ASN A 25 3.30 -2.02 -12.93
CA ASN A 25 3.50 -0.88 -13.81
C ASN A 25 4.11 0.33 -13.08
N ALA A 26 3.68 0.60 -11.84
CA ALA A 26 4.28 1.61 -11.01
C ALA A 26 5.78 1.34 -10.79
N ASP A 27 6.15 0.11 -10.46
CA ASP A 27 7.56 -0.29 -10.27
C ASP A 27 8.40 -0.10 -11.54
N ARG A 28 7.89 -0.52 -12.71
CA ARG A 28 8.57 -0.28 -13.99
C ARG A 28 8.78 1.21 -14.28
N LEU A 29 7.77 2.03 -14.03
CA LEU A 29 7.84 3.48 -14.27
C LEU A 29 8.86 4.16 -13.36
N LEU A 30 8.90 3.76 -12.08
CA LEU A 30 9.81 4.34 -11.10
C LEU A 30 11.25 3.84 -11.29
N THR A 31 11.44 2.57 -11.68
CA THR A 31 12.75 2.06 -12.10
C THR A 31 13.26 2.82 -13.33
N ALA A 32 12.41 3.00 -14.34
CA ALA A 32 12.76 3.81 -15.51
C ALA A 32 13.05 5.28 -15.13
N ALA A 33 12.36 5.84 -14.12
CA ALA A 33 12.67 7.17 -13.61
C ALA A 33 14.07 7.24 -13.01
N LEU A 34 14.51 6.22 -12.26
CA LEU A 34 15.88 6.14 -11.74
C LEU A 34 16.91 6.05 -12.87
N ASP A 35 16.68 5.20 -13.87
CA ASP A 35 17.58 5.07 -15.03
C ASP A 35 17.74 6.41 -15.75
N MET A 36 16.64 7.16 -15.92
CA MET A 36 16.66 8.49 -16.53
C MET A 36 17.39 9.51 -15.66
N LEU A 37 17.23 9.41 -14.34
CA LEU A 37 17.94 10.27 -13.39
C LEU A 37 19.45 10.03 -13.46
N GLU A 38 19.88 8.77 -13.48
CA GLU A 38 21.30 8.39 -13.60
C GLU A 38 21.92 8.81 -14.94
N SER A 39 21.13 8.88 -16.00
CA SER A 39 21.55 9.40 -17.29
C SER A 39 21.61 10.94 -17.37
N GLY A 40 21.21 11.64 -16.30
CA GLY A 40 21.15 13.11 -16.23
C GLY A 40 19.87 13.72 -16.83
N SER A 41 18.86 12.92 -17.18
CA SER A 41 17.60 13.38 -17.76
C SER A 41 16.55 13.69 -16.69
N LEU A 42 16.77 14.75 -15.91
CA LEU A 42 15.97 15.08 -14.72
C LEU A 42 14.47 15.26 -15.01
N GLY A 43 14.11 16.03 -16.05
CA GLY A 43 12.70 16.25 -16.35
C GLY A 43 11.96 14.99 -16.78
N LEU A 44 12.63 14.12 -17.56
CA LEU A 44 12.06 12.84 -17.97
C LEU A 44 11.90 11.91 -16.77
N ALA A 45 12.91 11.86 -15.89
CA ALA A 45 12.83 11.13 -14.63
C ALA A 45 11.64 11.59 -13.77
N ARG A 46 11.45 12.91 -13.60
CA ARG A 46 10.30 13.45 -12.86
C ARG A 46 8.97 13.05 -13.50
N SER A 47 8.85 13.16 -14.82
CA SER A 47 7.60 12.81 -15.50
C SER A 47 7.26 11.33 -15.34
N LEU A 48 8.25 10.45 -15.39
CA LEU A 48 8.07 9.01 -15.12
C LEU A 48 7.71 8.75 -13.66
N ALA A 49 8.32 9.47 -12.71
CA ALA A 49 7.98 9.37 -11.29
C ALA A 49 6.53 9.79 -11.00
N ILE A 50 6.05 10.88 -11.61
CA ILE A 50 4.65 11.32 -11.54
C ILE A 50 3.71 10.24 -12.09
N LEU A 51 4.05 9.62 -13.23
CA LEU A 51 3.26 8.51 -13.77
C LEU A 51 3.25 7.29 -12.83
N GLY A 52 4.38 6.95 -12.22
CA GLY A 52 4.47 5.88 -11.22
C GLY A 52 3.60 6.15 -9.99
N LEU A 53 3.56 7.40 -9.52
CA LEU A 53 2.64 7.86 -8.47
C LEU A 53 1.18 7.75 -8.88
N GLU A 54 0.82 8.09 -10.12
CA GLU A 54 -0.56 7.96 -10.61
C GLU A 54 -1.02 6.49 -10.62
N GLU A 55 -0.16 5.56 -11.04
CA GLU A 55 -0.46 4.12 -10.99
C GLU A 55 -0.51 3.59 -9.55
N SER A 56 0.39 4.05 -8.69
CA SER A 56 0.37 3.74 -7.25
C SER A 56 -0.93 4.21 -6.58
N GLY A 57 -1.40 5.42 -6.91
CA GLY A 57 -2.67 5.95 -6.41
C GLY A 57 -3.87 5.09 -6.81
N LYS A 58 -3.88 4.53 -8.03
CA LYS A 58 -4.92 3.56 -8.42
C LYS A 58 -4.81 2.27 -7.62
N ALA A 59 -3.60 1.75 -7.40
CA ALA A 59 -3.39 0.53 -6.62
C ALA A 59 -3.89 0.71 -5.18
N ILE A 60 -3.55 1.83 -4.53
CA ILE A 60 -4.04 2.21 -3.20
C ILE A 60 -5.59 2.22 -3.18
N ALA A 61 -6.22 2.85 -4.17
CA ALA A 61 -7.69 2.92 -4.23
C ALA A 61 -8.34 1.54 -4.35
N ILE A 62 -7.77 0.64 -5.15
CA ILE A 62 -8.24 -0.75 -5.26
C ILE A 62 -8.06 -1.48 -3.93
N HIS A 63 -6.91 -1.32 -3.27
CA HIS A 63 -6.65 -1.92 -1.96
C HIS A 63 -7.68 -1.45 -0.90
N GLU A 64 -7.90 -0.14 -0.77
CA GLU A 64 -8.91 0.41 0.14
C GLU A 64 -10.31 -0.14 -0.16
N ARG A 65 -10.68 -0.21 -1.44
CA ARG A 65 -11.97 -0.76 -1.84
C ARG A 65 -12.13 -2.22 -1.44
N ARG A 66 -11.09 -3.06 -1.61
CA ARG A 66 -11.09 -4.47 -1.19
C ARG A 66 -11.22 -4.64 0.33
N ARG A 67 -10.63 -3.72 1.10
CA ARG A 67 -10.79 -3.67 2.57
C ARG A 67 -12.24 -3.37 2.96
N GLU A 68 -12.84 -2.36 2.32
CA GLU A 68 -14.16 -1.82 2.68
C GLU A 68 -15.33 -2.70 2.20
N ILE A 69 -15.31 -3.12 0.94
CA ILE A 69 -16.45 -3.79 0.29
C ILE A 69 -16.88 -5.07 1.00
N ALA A 70 -15.95 -5.76 1.65
CA ALA A 70 -16.23 -7.00 2.39
C ALA A 70 -17.29 -6.81 3.49
N TYR A 71 -17.45 -5.58 4.01
CA TYR A 71 -18.38 -5.23 5.09
C TYR A 71 -19.63 -4.47 4.61
N GLU A 72 -19.69 -4.06 3.35
CA GLU A 72 -20.85 -3.36 2.79
C GLU A 72 -22.05 -4.29 2.58
N ASP A 73 -23.21 -3.76 2.19
CA ASP A 73 -24.37 -4.57 1.85
C ASP A 73 -24.06 -5.61 0.76
N GLU A 74 -24.69 -6.78 0.84
CA GLU A 74 -24.51 -7.86 -0.13
C GLU A 74 -24.89 -7.40 -1.54
N GLY A 75 -24.00 -7.64 -2.50
CA GLY A 75 -24.21 -7.26 -3.90
C GLY A 75 -23.81 -5.83 -4.24
N SER A 76 -23.20 -5.09 -3.30
CA SER A 76 -22.56 -3.81 -3.59
C SER A 76 -21.55 -3.93 -4.75
N ALA A 77 -21.58 -2.96 -5.66
CA ALA A 77 -20.68 -2.94 -6.79
C ALA A 77 -19.25 -2.64 -6.33
N PHE A 78 -18.27 -3.37 -6.88
CA PHE A 78 -16.86 -3.09 -6.58
C PHE A 78 -16.44 -1.72 -7.09
N VAL A 79 -16.77 -1.41 -8.35
CA VAL A 79 -16.54 -0.07 -8.91
C VAL A 79 -17.66 0.85 -8.45
N ASP A 80 -17.36 1.69 -7.47
CA ASP A 80 -18.25 2.71 -6.94
C ASP A 80 -17.95 4.09 -7.58
N SER A 81 -18.77 5.09 -7.23
CA SER A 81 -18.62 6.45 -7.77
C SER A 81 -17.28 7.10 -7.35
N ARG A 82 -16.71 6.70 -6.22
CA ARG A 82 -15.40 7.15 -5.76
C ARG A 82 -14.30 6.65 -6.68
N LEU A 83 -14.29 5.36 -7.00
CA LEU A 83 -13.34 4.77 -7.94
C LEU A 83 -13.49 5.33 -9.35
N GLU A 84 -14.72 5.52 -9.84
CA GLU A 84 -14.97 6.13 -11.15
C GLU A 84 -14.37 7.55 -11.24
N LEU A 85 -14.59 8.36 -10.20
CA LEU A 85 -14.05 9.72 -10.13
C LEU A 85 -12.51 9.69 -10.11
N LEU A 86 -11.92 8.85 -9.25
CA LEU A 86 -10.48 8.71 -9.13
C LEU A 86 -9.84 8.24 -10.45
N TRP A 87 -10.49 7.32 -11.18
CA TRP A 87 -9.98 6.82 -12.46
C TRP A 87 -9.86 7.94 -13.50
N SER A 88 -10.80 8.87 -13.51
CA SER A 88 -10.84 9.97 -14.47
C SER A 88 -10.02 11.20 -14.05
N ASN A 89 -9.60 11.31 -12.79
CA ASN A 89 -8.93 12.49 -12.24
C ASN A 89 -7.48 12.19 -11.85
N HIS A 90 -6.50 12.79 -12.52
CA HIS A 90 -5.07 12.59 -12.23
C HIS A 90 -4.67 13.18 -10.87
N GLN A 91 -5.17 14.38 -10.54
CA GLN A 91 -4.90 15.03 -9.25
C GLN A 91 -5.41 14.17 -8.09
N SER A 92 -6.57 13.52 -8.22
CA SER A 92 -7.09 12.62 -7.18
C SER A 92 -6.19 11.40 -6.95
N LYS A 93 -5.56 10.85 -7.99
CA LYS A 93 -4.61 9.73 -7.84
C LYS A 93 -3.35 10.15 -7.10
N LEU A 94 -2.79 11.30 -7.48
CA LEU A 94 -1.60 11.86 -6.83
C LEU A 94 -1.87 12.24 -5.38
N ALA A 95 -3.02 12.87 -5.11
CA ALA A 95 -3.43 13.22 -3.76
C ALA A 95 -3.59 11.97 -2.88
N LEU A 96 -4.18 10.89 -3.42
CA LEU A 96 -4.31 9.63 -2.68
C LEU A 96 -2.93 8.99 -2.39
N ALA A 97 -2.02 8.99 -3.37
CA ALA A 97 -0.67 8.49 -3.17
C ALA A 97 0.11 9.32 -2.14
N TYR A 98 -0.01 10.65 -2.18
CA TYR A 98 0.56 11.55 -1.19
C TYR A 98 0.00 11.30 0.21
N ASP A 99 -1.33 11.24 0.36
CA ASP A 99 -1.96 10.98 1.66
C ASP A 99 -1.55 9.63 2.24
N PHE A 100 -1.39 8.62 1.38
CA PHE A 100 -0.90 7.30 1.78
C PHE A 100 0.54 7.37 2.31
N LEU A 101 1.45 8.05 1.61
CA LEU A 101 2.83 8.27 2.05
C LEU A 101 2.93 9.14 3.31
N VAL A 102 2.01 10.08 3.51
CA VAL A 102 1.97 10.88 4.74
C VAL A 102 1.57 10.01 5.92
N ARG A 103 0.54 9.17 5.76
CA ARG A 103 0.00 8.36 6.87
C ARG A 103 0.85 7.12 7.15
N GLU A 104 1.40 6.51 6.11
CA GLU A 104 2.08 5.21 6.15
C GLU A 104 1.31 4.20 7.00
N GLU A 105 0.07 3.88 6.59
CA GLU A 105 -0.82 3.01 7.36
C GLU A 105 -0.18 1.64 7.68
N PHE A 106 0.73 1.19 6.81
CA PHE A 106 1.49 -0.06 6.96
C PHE A 106 2.98 0.20 7.21
N TRP A 107 3.28 1.19 8.06
CA TRP A 107 4.63 1.54 8.50
C TRP A 107 5.37 0.37 9.19
N PHE A 108 6.66 0.24 8.90
CA PHE A 108 7.53 -0.86 9.35
C PHE A 108 8.73 -0.39 10.20
N GLY A 109 8.73 0.84 10.68
CA GLY A 109 9.75 1.34 11.60
C GLY A 109 9.54 0.94 13.06
N THR A 110 10.52 1.28 13.91
CA THR A 110 10.54 0.90 15.34
C THR A 110 9.61 1.74 16.23
N GLY A 111 9.00 2.79 15.69
CA GLY A 111 8.03 3.65 16.36
C GLY A 111 6.78 3.84 15.49
N PRO A 112 5.74 4.52 15.98
CA PRO A 112 4.60 4.87 15.12
C PRO A 112 5.06 5.73 13.94
N SER A 113 4.32 5.66 12.83
CA SER A 113 4.43 6.62 11.73
C SER A 113 4.26 8.04 12.28
N ASP A 114 5.04 8.99 11.74
CA ASP A 114 4.96 10.41 12.09
C ASP A 114 4.48 11.22 10.87
N PRO A 115 3.16 11.47 10.75
CA PRO A 115 2.60 12.20 9.62
C PRO A 115 3.09 13.65 9.49
N GLU A 116 3.55 14.29 10.57
CA GLU A 116 4.07 15.65 10.51
C GLU A 116 5.47 15.65 9.89
N THR A 117 6.33 14.75 10.35
CA THR A 117 7.64 14.52 9.74
C THR A 117 7.49 14.10 8.28
N ASN A 118 6.56 13.19 7.98
CA ASN A 118 6.32 12.72 6.61
C ASN A 118 5.89 13.84 5.67
N ARG A 119 4.97 14.70 6.12
CA ARG A 119 4.54 15.86 5.34
C ARG A 119 5.68 16.84 5.07
N ALA A 120 6.58 17.05 6.03
CA ALA A 120 7.65 18.03 5.89
C ALA A 120 8.62 17.70 4.75
N TRP A 121 8.92 16.43 4.51
CA TRP A 121 9.81 16.02 3.42
C TRP A 121 9.07 15.69 2.11
N LEU A 122 7.77 15.36 2.16
CA LEU A 122 6.93 15.13 0.97
C LEU A 122 6.52 16.42 0.22
N GLY A 123 7.09 17.58 0.54
CA GLY A 123 6.73 18.87 -0.05
C GLY A 123 6.83 18.92 -1.58
N GLU A 124 7.78 18.19 -2.20
CA GLU A 124 7.84 18.07 -3.66
C GLU A 124 6.65 17.29 -4.23
N VAL A 125 6.26 16.18 -3.60
CA VAL A 125 5.10 15.38 -4.02
C VAL A 125 3.82 16.21 -3.89
N GLU A 126 3.70 16.99 -2.82
CA GLU A 126 2.57 17.93 -2.63
C GLU A 126 2.52 18.98 -3.74
N ALA A 127 3.66 19.55 -4.13
CA ALA A 127 3.74 20.47 -5.26
C ALA A 127 3.32 19.80 -6.57
N TRP A 128 3.75 18.55 -6.80
CA TRP A 128 3.38 17.80 -8.00
C TRP A 128 1.88 17.60 -8.10
N THR A 129 1.16 17.38 -7.00
CA THR A 129 -0.30 17.21 -7.04
C THR A 129 -1.00 18.45 -7.64
N ARG A 130 -0.46 19.65 -7.43
CA ARG A 130 -1.01 20.93 -7.92
C ARG A 130 -0.64 21.22 -9.37
N GLU A 131 0.60 20.92 -9.76
CA GLU A 131 1.18 21.30 -11.05
C GLU A 131 1.37 20.11 -12.02
N HIS A 132 0.81 18.94 -11.71
CA HIS A 132 1.13 17.67 -12.38
C HIS A 132 1.04 17.68 -13.91
N ASN A 133 0.04 18.33 -14.50
CA ASN A 133 -0.13 18.35 -15.95
C ASN A 133 1.03 19.08 -16.63
N GLU A 134 1.41 20.24 -16.09
CA GLU A 134 2.53 21.04 -16.60
C GLU A 134 3.86 20.32 -16.35
N LEU A 135 4.08 19.81 -15.14
CA LEU A 135 5.31 19.09 -14.79
C LEU A 135 5.52 17.83 -15.62
N LYS A 136 4.45 17.04 -15.81
CA LYS A 136 4.48 15.83 -16.65
C LYS A 136 4.77 16.17 -18.10
N GLN A 137 4.12 17.19 -18.67
CA GLN A 137 4.38 17.60 -20.05
C GLN A 137 5.78 18.17 -20.24
N ARG A 138 6.27 18.96 -19.27
CA ARG A 138 7.60 19.57 -19.33
C ARG A 138 8.73 18.54 -19.41
N GLY A 139 8.58 17.34 -18.86
CA GLY A 139 9.60 16.29 -19.03
C GLY A 139 9.64 15.64 -20.41
N PHE A 140 8.62 15.83 -21.25
CA PHE A 140 8.52 15.21 -22.59
C PHE A 140 8.59 16.22 -23.74
N TYR A 141 8.26 17.48 -23.49
CA TYR A 141 8.09 18.49 -24.54
C TYR A 141 8.89 19.76 -24.23
N VAL A 142 9.36 20.41 -25.29
CA VAL A 142 9.87 21.79 -25.22
C VAL A 142 8.67 22.73 -25.31
N ASP A 143 8.57 23.68 -24.38
CA ASP A 143 7.51 24.68 -24.34
C ASP A 143 8.08 26.11 -24.29
N VAL A 144 7.22 27.11 -24.44
CA VAL A 144 7.58 28.53 -24.38
C VAL A 144 6.68 29.22 -23.35
N ASP A 145 7.29 29.66 -22.25
CA ASP A 145 6.63 30.52 -21.27
C ASP A 145 6.92 32.00 -21.57
N ALA A 146 5.90 32.84 -21.40
CA ALA A 146 5.96 34.25 -21.75
C ALA A 146 6.92 35.06 -20.85
N GLN A 147 7.27 34.55 -19.67
CA GLN A 147 8.08 35.25 -18.68
C GLN A 147 9.49 34.66 -18.56
N THR A 148 9.60 33.34 -18.67
CA THR A 148 10.84 32.57 -18.47
C THR A 148 11.48 32.06 -19.75
N GLY A 149 10.81 32.20 -20.90
CA GLY A 149 11.34 31.88 -22.22
C GLY A 149 11.17 30.40 -22.60
N ILE A 150 12.15 29.82 -23.29
CA ILE A 150 12.09 28.42 -23.71
C ILE A 150 12.29 27.51 -22.49
N LEU A 151 11.28 26.70 -22.21
CA LEU A 151 11.32 25.67 -21.18
C LEU A 151 11.71 24.35 -21.85
N SER A 152 12.93 23.87 -21.59
CA SER A 152 13.36 22.54 -21.99
C SER A 152 13.06 21.51 -20.89
N PRO A 153 12.97 20.22 -21.23
CA PRO A 153 12.85 19.14 -20.25
C PRO A 153 13.96 19.09 -19.21
N GLU A 154 15.14 19.64 -19.50
CA GLU A 154 16.25 19.70 -18.54
C GLU A 154 16.06 20.77 -17.45
N SER A 155 15.09 21.67 -17.63
CA SER A 155 14.86 22.76 -16.69
C SER A 155 13.97 22.32 -15.52
N ALA A 156 14.54 22.47 -14.32
CA ALA A 156 13.92 22.38 -13.00
C ALA A 156 13.58 20.97 -12.52
N ALA A 157 14.51 20.34 -11.80
CA ALA A 157 14.24 19.59 -10.57
C ALA A 157 15.56 19.55 -9.77
N ASP A 158 15.51 19.47 -8.44
CA ASP A 158 16.68 19.10 -7.67
C ASP A 158 16.89 17.58 -7.78
N GLU A 159 18.05 17.14 -8.25
CA GLU A 159 18.33 15.71 -8.49
C GLU A 159 18.20 14.89 -7.21
N GLN A 160 18.69 15.43 -6.10
CA GLN A 160 18.67 14.75 -4.80
C GLN A 160 17.23 14.59 -4.30
N SER A 161 16.44 15.66 -4.33
CA SER A 161 15.02 15.64 -3.96
C SER A 161 14.23 14.65 -4.81
N LEU A 162 14.47 14.61 -6.13
CA LEU A 162 13.81 13.66 -7.02
C LEU A 162 14.21 12.20 -6.71
N ARG A 163 15.49 11.95 -6.40
CA ARG A 163 15.96 10.61 -5.99
C ARG A 163 15.28 10.15 -4.71
N GLU A 164 15.16 11.03 -3.73
CA GLU A 164 14.48 10.77 -2.46
C GLU A 164 13.00 10.45 -2.70
N VAL A 165 12.30 11.28 -3.49
CA VAL A 165 10.90 11.03 -3.83
C VAL A 165 10.72 9.67 -4.52
N ILE A 166 11.54 9.33 -5.52
CA ILE A 166 11.43 8.03 -6.20
C ILE A 166 11.64 6.87 -5.21
N GLY A 167 12.64 7.00 -4.32
CA GLY A 167 12.90 6.02 -3.27
C GLY A 167 11.70 5.80 -2.35
N HIS A 168 11.00 6.86 -1.95
CA HIS A 168 9.82 6.75 -1.12
C HIS A 168 8.59 6.20 -1.85
N VAL A 169 8.36 6.60 -3.10
CA VAL A 169 7.25 6.06 -3.90
C VAL A 169 7.44 4.56 -4.14
N HIS A 170 8.68 4.10 -4.32
CA HIS A 170 8.98 2.67 -4.40
C HIS A 170 8.48 1.87 -3.19
N GLN A 171 8.38 2.47 -2.00
CA GLN A 171 7.92 1.79 -0.79
C GLN A 171 6.42 1.49 -0.80
N ILE A 172 5.61 2.20 -1.60
CA ILE A 172 4.15 2.01 -1.64
C ILE A 172 3.79 0.57 -1.99
N GLY A 173 4.47 -0.03 -2.97
CA GLY A 173 4.18 -1.40 -3.39
C GLY A 173 4.39 -2.41 -2.27
N TRP A 174 5.51 -2.30 -1.53
CA TRP A 174 5.77 -3.10 -0.34
C TRP A 174 4.70 -2.88 0.74
N GLN A 175 4.43 -1.61 1.07
CA GLN A 175 3.48 -1.25 2.13
C GLN A 175 2.09 -1.81 1.84
N LEU A 176 1.65 -1.77 0.57
CA LEU A 176 0.37 -2.36 0.17
C LEU A 176 0.36 -3.88 0.33
N ARG A 177 1.42 -4.61 -0.05
CA ARG A 177 1.47 -6.08 0.13
C ARG A 177 1.46 -6.50 1.59
N LEU A 178 2.19 -5.77 2.43
CA LEU A 178 2.12 -5.97 3.87
C LEU A 178 0.70 -5.69 4.39
N GLY A 179 0.08 -4.60 3.93
CA GLY A 179 -1.30 -4.26 4.25
C GLY A 179 -2.30 -5.33 3.83
N GLU A 180 -2.12 -5.93 2.64
CA GLU A 180 -2.97 -7.03 2.18
C GLU A 180 -2.89 -8.22 3.15
N HIS A 181 -1.70 -8.55 3.63
CA HIS A 181 -1.50 -9.62 4.60
C HIS A 181 -2.17 -9.30 5.95
N ILE A 182 -1.96 -8.09 6.47
CA ILE A 182 -2.52 -7.63 7.75
C ILE A 182 -4.05 -7.65 7.70
N VAL A 183 -4.64 -7.04 6.67
CA VAL A 183 -6.10 -6.94 6.54
C VAL A 183 -6.72 -8.31 6.24
N ALA A 184 -6.09 -9.15 5.41
CA ALA A 184 -6.59 -10.51 5.18
C ALA A 184 -6.63 -11.32 6.49
N LYS A 185 -5.61 -11.18 7.35
CA LYS A 185 -5.59 -11.82 8.68
C LYS A 185 -6.71 -11.29 9.57
N GLN A 186 -6.91 -9.97 9.62
CA GLN A 186 -8.00 -9.36 10.38
C GLN A 186 -9.39 -9.82 9.89
N GLN A 187 -9.60 -9.89 8.58
CA GLN A 187 -10.83 -10.40 7.97
C GLN A 187 -11.06 -11.87 8.32
N GLU A 188 -10.01 -12.69 8.35
CA GLU A 188 -10.09 -14.10 8.75
C GLU A 188 -10.42 -14.25 10.25
N GLU A 189 -9.78 -13.48 11.12
CA GLU A 189 -10.08 -13.42 12.57
C GLU A 189 -11.50 -12.92 12.84
N PHE A 190 -12.03 -12.02 11.99
CA PHE A 190 -13.39 -11.53 12.08
C PHE A 190 -14.42 -12.62 11.80
N VAL A 191 -14.25 -13.41 10.74
CA VAL A 191 -15.19 -14.48 10.36
C VAL A 191 -15.05 -15.73 11.24
N ARG A 192 -13.93 -15.89 11.96
CA ARG A 192 -13.73 -17.04 12.84
C ARG A 192 -14.63 -16.96 14.07
N ALA A 193 -15.49 -17.97 14.24
CA ALA A 193 -16.19 -18.20 15.50
C ALA A 193 -15.21 -18.63 16.59
N THR A 194 -15.39 -18.10 17.80
CA THR A 194 -14.70 -18.57 19.00
C THR A 194 -15.72 -19.34 19.85
N PRO A 195 -15.58 -20.66 20.02
CA PRO A 195 -16.51 -21.41 20.85
C PRO A 195 -16.42 -20.93 22.30
N PRO A 196 -17.52 -21.03 23.07
CA PRO A 196 -17.49 -20.89 24.52
C PRO A 196 -16.34 -21.69 25.14
N ALA A 197 -15.56 -21.04 26.01
CA ALA A 197 -14.55 -21.71 26.81
C ALA A 197 -15.21 -22.58 27.89
N SER A 198 -14.55 -23.68 28.26
CA SER A 198 -14.96 -24.49 29.40
C SER A 198 -14.73 -23.76 30.72
N GLU A 199 -15.50 -24.10 31.76
CA GLU A 199 -15.29 -23.53 33.10
C GLU A 199 -13.88 -23.80 33.65
N GLU A 200 -13.24 -24.90 33.25
CA GLU A 200 -11.85 -25.20 33.60
C GLU A 200 -10.84 -24.26 32.91
N GLU A 201 -11.10 -23.84 31.67
CA GLU A 201 -10.29 -22.82 30.98
C GLU A 201 -10.49 -21.43 31.58
N ILE A 202 -11.73 -21.09 31.93
CA ILE A 202 -12.08 -19.82 32.58
C ILE A 202 -11.43 -19.75 33.97
N ALA A 203 -11.51 -20.82 34.76
CA ALA A 203 -10.86 -20.89 36.08
C ALA A 203 -9.33 -20.74 35.96
N ARG A 204 -8.70 -21.40 34.97
CA ARG A 204 -7.26 -21.25 34.71
C ARG A 204 -6.87 -19.82 34.34
N LEU A 205 -7.65 -19.14 33.50
CA LEU A 205 -7.38 -17.74 33.18
C LEU A 205 -7.50 -16.88 34.43
N ARG A 206 -8.61 -17.01 35.18
CA ARG A 206 -8.87 -16.25 36.41
C ARG A 206 -7.73 -16.40 37.42
N ASP A 207 -7.24 -17.61 37.64
CA ASP A 207 -6.11 -17.88 38.53
C ASP A 207 -4.80 -17.27 37.99
N ALA A 208 -4.59 -17.28 36.66
CA ALA A 208 -3.39 -16.70 36.05
C ALA A 208 -3.32 -15.17 36.14
N VAL A 209 -4.47 -14.48 36.06
CA VAL A 209 -4.52 -13.00 36.01
C VAL A 209 -4.86 -12.34 37.34
N SER A 210 -5.42 -13.07 38.31
CA SER A 210 -5.82 -12.55 39.64
C SER A 210 -4.66 -12.02 40.51
N GLY A 211 -3.41 -12.21 40.09
CA GLY A 211 -2.22 -11.64 40.72
C GLY A 211 -1.49 -10.57 39.89
N PHE A 212 -1.97 -10.23 38.69
CA PHE A 212 -1.30 -9.26 37.83
C PHE A 212 -1.57 -7.83 38.33
N ALA A 213 -0.50 -7.12 38.68
CA ALA A 213 -0.61 -5.72 39.07
C ALA A 213 -1.11 -4.86 37.89
N GLY A 214 -2.30 -4.27 38.04
CA GLY A 214 -2.89 -3.35 37.06
C GLY A 214 -4.15 -3.85 36.35
N MET A 215 -4.64 -5.06 36.65
CA MET A 215 -5.92 -5.56 36.10
C MET A 215 -6.97 -5.57 37.22
N ASP A 216 -8.10 -4.89 37.00
CA ASP A 216 -9.18 -4.84 37.98
C ASP A 216 -10.00 -6.15 37.96
N ALA A 217 -10.55 -6.54 39.12
CA ALA A 217 -11.39 -7.72 39.24
C ALA A 217 -12.60 -7.66 38.29
N SER A 218 -13.14 -6.46 38.05
CA SER A 218 -14.25 -6.27 37.09
C SER A 218 -13.84 -6.51 35.63
N GLU A 219 -12.59 -6.24 35.26
CA GLU A 219 -12.06 -6.53 33.92
C GLU A 219 -11.85 -8.03 33.73
N VAL A 220 -11.33 -8.71 34.76
CA VAL A 220 -11.15 -10.17 34.75
C VAL A 220 -12.51 -10.87 34.63
N ASP A 221 -13.51 -10.44 35.38
CA ASP A 221 -14.85 -11.03 35.30
C ASP A 221 -15.50 -10.78 33.94
N ARG A 222 -15.35 -9.57 33.36
CA ARG A 222 -15.81 -9.29 31.99
C ARG A 222 -15.15 -10.22 30.98
N MET A 223 -13.82 -10.42 31.05
CA MET A 223 -13.11 -11.35 30.17
C MET A 223 -13.61 -12.79 30.33
N CYS A 224 -13.88 -13.22 31.56
CA CYS A 224 -14.44 -14.55 31.83
C CYS A 224 -15.85 -14.72 31.25
N GLU A 225 -16.71 -13.71 31.34
CA GLU A 225 -18.04 -13.74 30.71
C GLU A 225 -17.96 -13.73 29.19
N GLU A 226 -17.05 -12.95 28.59
CA GLU A 226 -16.79 -12.98 27.14
C GLU A 226 -16.31 -14.36 26.67
N MET A 227 -15.42 -15.00 27.44
CA MET A 227 -14.98 -16.38 27.17
C MET A 227 -16.12 -17.38 27.28
N ARG A 228 -16.99 -17.23 28.28
CA ARG A 228 -18.15 -18.11 28.48
C ARG A 228 -19.19 -17.96 27.37
N ALA A 229 -19.41 -16.73 26.89
CA ALA A 229 -20.31 -16.48 25.77
C ALA A 229 -19.74 -16.97 24.43
N GLY A 230 -18.41 -16.92 24.29
CA GLY A 230 -17.74 -17.09 23.01
C GLY A 230 -18.05 -15.93 22.06
N LYS A 231 -17.64 -16.08 20.80
CA LYS A 231 -17.87 -15.10 19.73
C LYS A 231 -18.49 -15.81 18.53
N PRO A 232 -19.68 -15.41 18.05
CA PRO A 232 -20.21 -15.94 16.80
C PRO A 232 -19.31 -15.53 15.63
N ALA A 233 -19.33 -16.31 14.54
CA ALA A 233 -18.66 -15.93 13.30
C ALA A 233 -19.18 -14.59 12.80
N GLY A 234 -18.27 -13.68 12.44
CA GLY A 234 -18.61 -12.49 11.66
C GLY A 234 -19.06 -12.87 10.24
N VAL A 235 -19.78 -11.96 9.58
CA VAL A 235 -20.22 -12.13 8.20
C VAL A 235 -19.55 -11.07 7.33
N LEU A 236 -18.91 -11.50 6.24
CA LEU A 236 -18.43 -10.62 5.18
C LEU A 236 -19.34 -10.78 3.98
N ASN A 237 -20.19 -9.78 3.73
CA ASN A 237 -21.27 -9.87 2.75
C ASN A 237 -20.78 -9.99 1.31
N ASN A 238 -19.58 -9.46 1.01
CA ASN A 238 -18.97 -9.51 -0.32
C ASN A 238 -17.63 -10.29 -0.29
N ASP A 239 -17.64 -11.46 0.37
CA ASP A 239 -16.48 -12.33 0.61
C ASP A 239 -15.62 -12.65 -0.64
N ALA A 240 -16.21 -12.59 -1.83
CA ALA A 240 -15.49 -12.82 -3.08
C ALA A 240 -14.41 -11.74 -3.34
N TYR A 241 -14.66 -10.47 -2.99
CA TYR A 241 -13.74 -9.35 -3.25
C TYR A 241 -12.71 -9.10 -2.14
N ARG A 242 -12.83 -9.79 -1.00
CA ARG A 242 -11.99 -9.55 0.18
C ARG A 242 -10.51 -9.84 -0.09
N LEU A 243 -9.67 -9.41 0.85
CA LEU A 243 -8.26 -9.77 0.85
C LEU A 243 -8.12 -11.20 1.40
N ARG A 244 -7.44 -12.08 0.65
CA ARG A 244 -7.25 -13.49 1.04
C ARG A 244 -5.77 -13.80 1.16
N LEU A 245 -5.42 -14.49 2.23
CA LEU A 245 -4.15 -15.21 2.29
C LEU A 245 -4.25 -16.44 1.38
N PRO A 246 -3.17 -16.81 0.67
CA PRO A 246 -3.14 -18.04 -0.14
C PRO A 246 -3.49 -19.28 0.69
N GLU A 247 -2.99 -19.31 1.93
CA GLU A 247 -3.23 -20.36 2.91
C GLU A 247 -3.27 -19.75 4.33
N PRO A 248 -3.98 -20.36 5.30
CA PRO A 248 -3.92 -19.92 6.69
C PRO A 248 -2.48 -19.95 7.21
N GLY A 249 -1.99 -18.81 7.72
CA GLY A 249 -0.59 -18.68 8.16
C GLY A 249 0.43 -18.60 7.03
N ALA A 250 -0.02 -18.35 5.78
CA ALA A 250 0.87 -18.14 4.65
C ALA A 250 1.94 -17.10 4.96
N ASN A 251 3.19 -17.44 4.68
CA ASN A 251 4.30 -16.53 4.82
C ASN A 251 4.12 -15.37 3.79
N PRO A 252 4.15 -14.08 4.23
CA PRO A 252 4.00 -12.94 3.33
C PRO A 252 5.03 -12.96 2.18
N PHE A 253 6.21 -13.54 2.43
CA PHE A 253 7.31 -13.62 1.48
C PHE A 253 7.19 -14.76 0.44
N LEU A 254 6.09 -15.52 0.41
CA LEU A 254 5.90 -16.58 -0.60
C LEU A 254 5.75 -16.05 -2.03
N ASN A 255 5.50 -14.76 -2.18
CA ASN A 255 5.28 -14.11 -3.47
C ASN A 255 6.53 -13.38 -3.99
N LEU A 256 7.71 -13.61 -3.40
CA LEU A 256 8.98 -13.09 -3.90
C LEU A 256 9.15 -13.38 -5.41
N GLY A 257 9.46 -12.33 -6.17
CA GLY A 257 9.65 -12.38 -7.62
C GLY A 257 8.36 -12.55 -8.44
N ARG A 258 7.17 -12.51 -7.83
CA ARG A 258 5.90 -12.49 -8.57
C ARG A 258 5.57 -11.08 -9.05
N ARG A 259 4.75 -11.03 -10.09
CA ARG A 259 4.27 -9.78 -10.68
C ARG A 259 3.45 -8.98 -9.65
N GLY A 260 3.77 -7.70 -9.50
CA GLY A 260 3.18 -6.80 -8.51
C GLY A 260 3.79 -6.91 -7.11
N TYR A 261 4.84 -7.72 -6.94
CA TYR A 261 5.61 -7.91 -5.69
C TYR A 261 7.07 -7.47 -5.85
N GLU A 262 7.39 -6.73 -6.91
CA GLU A 262 8.75 -6.31 -7.24
C GLU A 262 9.32 -5.38 -6.16
N ALA A 263 8.51 -4.41 -5.72
CA ALA A 263 8.86 -3.55 -4.60
C ALA A 263 9.09 -4.35 -3.31
N GLU A 264 8.26 -5.37 -3.06
CA GLU A 264 8.45 -6.26 -1.92
C GLU A 264 9.85 -6.94 -2.00
N THR A 265 10.08 -7.56 -3.15
CA THR A 265 11.28 -8.34 -3.42
C THR A 265 12.56 -7.51 -3.27
N ARG A 266 12.55 -6.26 -3.77
CA ARG A 266 13.70 -5.36 -3.71
C ARG A 266 14.08 -4.99 -2.28
N GLU A 267 13.13 -4.59 -1.45
CA GLU A 267 13.43 -4.21 -0.05
C GLU A 267 13.94 -5.40 0.77
N LEU A 268 13.41 -6.61 0.54
CA LEU A 268 13.93 -7.82 1.19
C LEU A 268 15.36 -8.14 0.78
N PHE A 269 15.69 -8.00 -0.51
CA PHE A 269 17.06 -8.19 -0.95
C PHE A 269 18.00 -7.14 -0.37
N GLN A 270 17.59 -5.87 -0.34
CA GLN A 270 18.37 -4.80 0.28
C GLN A 270 18.59 -5.06 1.78
N LEU A 271 17.56 -5.49 2.50
CA LEU A 271 17.68 -5.86 3.92
C LEU A 271 18.61 -7.06 4.11
N ALA A 272 18.50 -8.09 3.26
CA ALA A 272 19.37 -9.26 3.31
C ALA A 272 20.85 -8.89 3.09
N GLU A 273 21.13 -7.96 2.17
CA GLU A 273 22.48 -7.41 1.97
C GLU A 273 22.97 -6.65 3.20
N GLN A 274 22.16 -5.76 3.77
CA GLN A 274 22.51 -4.98 4.96
C GLN A 274 22.80 -5.87 6.18
N LEU A 275 22.09 -6.98 6.30
CA LEU A 275 22.28 -7.97 7.37
C LEU A 275 23.42 -8.97 7.07
N GLY A 276 24.07 -8.88 5.91
CA GLY A 276 25.15 -9.80 5.51
C GLY A 276 24.68 -11.22 5.23
N LEU A 277 23.38 -11.43 4.99
CA LEU A 277 22.77 -12.74 4.78
C LEU A 277 23.03 -13.29 3.36
N ASN A 278 23.52 -12.47 2.43
CA ASN A 278 23.84 -12.87 1.06
C ASN A 278 25.22 -13.54 0.89
N HIS A 279 25.98 -13.76 1.96
CA HIS A 279 27.34 -14.35 1.88
C HIS A 279 27.41 -15.89 1.91
N SER A 280 26.29 -16.62 1.91
CA SER A 280 26.31 -18.09 2.01
C SER A 280 26.15 -18.84 0.69
N ARG A 281 26.26 -18.19 -0.48
CA ARG A 281 26.13 -18.89 -1.78
C ARG A 281 27.45 -19.20 -2.49
N ASP A 282 28.56 -18.59 -2.07
CA ASP A 282 29.86 -18.74 -2.75
C ASP A 282 30.86 -19.65 -2.00
N GLU A 283 30.57 -20.11 -0.78
CA GLU A 283 31.48 -21.01 -0.02
C GLU A 283 31.07 -22.50 -0.02
N ALA A 284 29.99 -22.89 -0.71
CA ALA A 284 29.55 -24.28 -0.85
C ALA A 284 29.94 -24.91 -2.20
N GLY A 285 30.95 -24.35 -2.86
CA GLY A 285 31.39 -24.73 -4.21
C GLY A 285 32.91 -24.84 -4.34
N GLU A 286 33.58 -25.51 -3.41
CA GLU A 286 34.86 -26.21 -3.63
C GLU A 286 34.79 -27.63 -3.08
#